data_AF-A0A1H7ZXU1-F1
#
_entry.id   AF-A0A1H7ZXU1-F1
#
_cell.length_a   1.000
_cell.length_b   1.000
_cell.length_c   1.000
_cell.angle_alpha   90.00
_cell.angle_beta   90.00
_cell.angle_gamma   90.00
#
_symmetry.space_group_name_H-M   'P 1'
#
loop_
_entity.id
_entity.type
_entity.pdbx_description
1 polymer ?
#
loop_
_entity_poly.entity_id
_entity_poly.type
_entity_poly.pdbx_seq_one_letter_code
_entity_poly.pdbx_strand_id
1 'polypeptide(L)'
;MKPAFHAIKVREYALLLSAALLLSSLLIGFVLPRPAEGATQTATQTVTQTASPTITPTVTPTTQVKRFHLYATDGEVKLADGKRLYIWGYSLKNEPGTAILPSPTLTVNEGDKVEVTLTNIGPLGSHIKKLAHTIHFHGLDTDQANDGVPHTSQAILPGESFTYRFTATHAGTYFYHCHVDTIEHLQMGMHGAFIVRAKGGAPEDWTGGPRYDKDYVFLLNEIDPIWHEAVEKGETYDRTDYHPRYWTINGKSYPDTESDPATMVEGRVGDSILIRLINSGYDTHSIHMHGEHFQVIASDGRPLPAPLTKDTIEIAPGERYDILVKLTQSGHFPIHSHNIKDNTNDGLYPGGMHTMMMVSPALSDRVVNLTNGKKTAIIDGKSKPIAAAPFLQGKELYVPIRLLQEEVRFGMRQGAKAGEVVLTLKANELKLTAGSKNAVYNGKKAALTSPVQLLRGTTFVPLSVAVKYMGVKLVSSSAAEWRLKLPQLPPSPSTFPVKAPTTAEVGPADTTQAEPTTSGTDHTMHDEHGTKVTISATGFSVKELHVKAGTTVTWVNGDKQGHTVTDLDGRFNSKTIPATRSWSYTFKDVGTYTYYCSVHPTMQAIVIVDPA
;
A
#
# COMPACT_ATOMS: atom_id res chain seq x y z
N MET A 1 32.83 44.04 17.97
CA MET A 1 32.43 45.20 17.14
C MET A 1 31.32 44.74 16.20
N LYS A 2 30.10 45.29 16.36
CA LYS A 2 28.98 45.16 15.39
C LYS A 2 29.10 46.25 14.32
N PRO A 3 28.55 46.04 13.12
CA PRO A 3 27.52 46.96 12.61
C PRO A 3 26.34 46.18 11.98
N ALA A 4 25.08 46.42 12.32
CA ALA A 4 24.20 47.60 12.11
C ALA A 4 23.35 47.46 10.83
N PHE A 5 22.05 47.22 11.05
CA PHE A 5 20.93 47.27 10.12
C PHE A 5 20.78 48.64 9.44
N HIS A 6 20.19 48.68 8.25
CA HIS A 6 19.32 49.79 7.81
C HIS A 6 18.08 49.24 7.07
N ALA A 7 16.92 49.58 7.60
CA ALA A 7 15.61 49.36 7.01
C ALA A 7 15.21 50.56 6.15
N ILE A 8 14.45 50.32 5.08
CA ILE A 8 13.78 51.36 4.30
C ILE A 8 12.27 51.08 4.36
N LYS A 9 11.52 52.00 4.97
CA LYS A 9 10.07 52.20 4.79
C LYS A 9 9.87 53.52 4.07
N VAL A 10 9.06 53.54 3.01
CA VAL A 10 8.46 54.78 2.49
C VAL A 10 6.97 54.54 2.19
N ARG A 11 6.20 55.57 2.55
CA ARG A 11 4.75 55.72 2.73
C ARG A 11 3.92 55.93 1.45
N GLU A 12 2.65 55.52 1.57
CA GLU A 12 1.36 56.19 1.25
C GLU A 12 1.16 56.99 -0.05
N TYR A 13 0.02 56.70 -0.71
CA TYR A 13 -0.84 57.68 -1.39
C TYR A 13 -2.31 57.41 -1.00
N ALA A 14 -3.09 58.49 -0.89
CA ALA A 14 -4.42 58.55 -0.30
C ALA A 14 -5.51 59.08 -1.28
N LEU A 15 -6.80 58.83 -0.94
CA LEU A 15 -7.99 59.73 -1.11
C LEU A 15 -8.56 59.91 -2.55
N LEU A 16 -9.87 59.92 -2.91
CA LEU A 16 -11.18 60.26 -2.28
C LEU A 16 -12.41 59.72 -3.09
N LEU A 17 -13.52 59.49 -2.36
CA LEU A 17 -14.98 59.73 -2.61
C LEU A 17 -15.72 59.28 -3.88
N SER A 18 -16.86 58.57 -3.68
CA SER A 18 -18.23 59.13 -3.85
C SER A 18 -19.33 58.11 -3.45
N ALA A 19 -20.51 58.62 -3.10
CA ALA A 19 -21.56 57.96 -2.33
C ALA A 19 -22.86 57.67 -3.14
N ALA A 20 -23.62 56.68 -2.62
CA ALA A 20 -25.09 56.51 -2.59
C ALA A 20 -25.93 56.32 -3.88
N LEU A 21 -26.73 55.24 -3.92
CA LEU A 21 -28.18 55.27 -4.23
C LEU A 21 -28.91 53.96 -3.84
N LEU A 22 -30.22 54.12 -3.59
CA LEU A 22 -31.16 53.26 -2.85
C LEU A 22 -31.97 52.24 -3.70
N LEU A 23 -32.49 51.23 -3.00
CA LEU A 23 -33.78 50.49 -3.16
C LEU A 23 -34.09 49.72 -4.47
N SER A 24 -34.27 48.40 -4.35
CA SER A 24 -35.60 47.76 -4.50
C SER A 24 -35.56 46.27 -4.16
N SER A 25 -36.58 45.85 -3.40
CA SER A 25 -36.94 44.47 -3.08
C SER A 25 -37.85 43.89 -4.16
N LEU A 26 -37.70 42.60 -4.49
CA LEU A 26 -38.75 41.83 -5.15
C LEU A 26 -38.72 40.36 -4.69
N LEU A 27 -39.80 39.95 -4.04
CA LEU A 27 -40.17 38.55 -3.83
C LEU A 27 -40.57 37.91 -5.17
N ILE A 28 -40.09 36.70 -5.46
CA ILE A 28 -40.79 35.76 -6.34
C ILE A 28 -40.75 34.37 -5.70
N GLY A 29 -41.94 33.86 -5.38
CA GLY A 29 -42.16 32.55 -4.79
C GLY A 29 -41.99 31.42 -5.81
N PHE A 30 -41.43 30.29 -5.35
CA PHE A 30 -41.41 29.05 -6.12
C PHE A 30 -42.57 28.15 -5.72
N VAL A 31 -43.39 27.82 -6.73
CA VAL A 31 -44.49 26.86 -6.70
C VAL A 31 -43.91 25.44 -6.82
N LEU A 32 -44.28 24.54 -5.91
CA LEU A 32 -43.99 23.11 -6.00
C LEU A 32 -45.05 22.40 -6.86
N PRO A 33 -44.70 21.48 -7.77
CA PRO A 33 -45.68 20.68 -8.49
C PRO A 33 -46.13 19.45 -7.69
N ARG A 34 -47.46 19.23 -7.64
CA ARG A 34 -48.11 17.98 -7.20
C ARG A 34 -48.01 16.90 -8.29
N PRO A 35 -47.98 15.60 -7.93
CA PRO A 35 -48.17 14.52 -8.90
C PRO A 35 -49.67 14.30 -9.16
N ALA A 36 -50.02 14.02 -10.42
CA ALA A 36 -51.36 13.61 -10.83
C ALA A 36 -51.43 12.08 -10.94
N GLU A 37 -52.48 11.50 -10.35
CA GLU A 37 -52.88 10.11 -10.53
C GLU A 37 -53.74 9.92 -11.79
N GLY A 38 -53.60 8.75 -12.42
CA GLY A 38 -54.70 8.01 -13.03
C GLY A 38 -54.73 7.97 -14.57
N ALA A 39 -54.47 6.79 -15.14
CA ALA A 39 -55.46 6.03 -15.91
C ALA A 39 -54.88 4.70 -16.45
N THR A 40 -55.48 3.61 -16.00
CA THR A 40 -55.31 2.25 -16.52
C THR A 40 -56.09 2.10 -17.83
N GLN A 41 -55.47 1.56 -18.88
CA GLN A 41 -56.21 0.89 -19.96
C GLN A 41 -55.50 -0.40 -20.38
N THR A 42 -56.27 -1.47 -20.28
CA THR A 42 -55.97 -2.84 -20.68
C THR A 42 -56.21 -3.00 -22.19
N ALA A 43 -55.24 -3.54 -22.93
CA ALA A 43 -55.49 -4.09 -24.26
C ALA A 43 -54.76 -5.42 -24.41
N THR A 44 -55.55 -6.48 -24.48
CA THR A 44 -55.15 -7.85 -24.80
C THR A 44 -54.91 -7.97 -26.30
N GLN A 45 -53.72 -8.40 -26.73
CA GLN A 45 -53.57 -9.04 -28.05
C GLN A 45 -52.64 -10.25 -28.00
N THR A 46 -53.11 -11.25 -28.74
CA THR A 46 -52.75 -12.66 -28.75
C THR A 46 -51.45 -12.94 -29.49
N VAL A 47 -50.75 -13.94 -28.95
CA VAL A 47 -49.51 -14.60 -29.38
C VAL A 47 -49.38 -14.83 -30.89
N THR A 48 -48.22 -14.45 -31.45
CA THR A 48 -47.61 -15.16 -32.59
C THR A 48 -46.20 -15.59 -32.19
N GLN A 49 -45.99 -16.89 -32.15
CA GLN A 49 -44.76 -17.55 -31.71
C GLN A 49 -43.75 -17.56 -32.86
N THR A 50 -42.69 -16.78 -32.76
CA THR A 50 -41.47 -16.91 -33.59
C THR A 50 -40.35 -17.49 -32.77
N ALA A 51 -39.68 -18.49 -33.35
CA ALA A 51 -38.68 -19.36 -32.74
C ALA A 51 -37.54 -18.63 -32.03
N SER A 52 -37.13 -19.20 -30.89
CA SER A 52 -36.04 -18.75 -30.03
C SER A 52 -34.69 -18.69 -30.75
N PRO A 53 -33.91 -17.60 -30.62
CA PRO A 53 -32.47 -17.67 -30.74
C PRO A 53 -31.87 -18.22 -29.44
N THR A 54 -30.99 -19.20 -29.57
CA THR A 54 -30.16 -19.76 -28.49
C THR A 54 -29.47 -18.64 -27.70
N ILE A 55 -29.86 -18.46 -26.44
CA ILE A 55 -29.16 -17.59 -25.50
C ILE A 55 -27.89 -18.33 -25.09
N THR A 56 -26.75 -17.97 -25.67
CA THR A 56 -25.45 -18.27 -25.08
C THR A 56 -25.41 -17.58 -23.71
N PRO A 57 -25.14 -18.27 -22.59
CA PRO A 57 -25.00 -17.60 -21.31
C PRO A 57 -23.81 -16.64 -21.42
N THR A 58 -24.09 -15.35 -21.40
CA THR A 58 -23.07 -14.34 -21.09
C THR A 58 -22.58 -14.67 -19.70
N VAL A 59 -21.37 -15.23 -19.60
CA VAL A 59 -20.66 -15.33 -18.33
C VAL A 59 -20.41 -13.89 -17.89
N THR A 60 -21.29 -13.37 -17.03
CA THR A 60 -21.00 -12.15 -16.28
C THR A 60 -19.67 -12.39 -15.57
N PRO A 61 -18.64 -11.57 -15.79
CA PRO A 61 -17.41 -11.69 -15.02
C PRO A 61 -17.81 -11.50 -13.57
N THR A 62 -17.76 -12.56 -12.78
CA THR A 62 -17.91 -12.48 -11.33
C THR A 62 -16.81 -11.55 -10.86
N THR A 63 -17.18 -10.35 -10.40
CA THR A 63 -16.24 -9.42 -9.78
C THR A 63 -15.66 -10.14 -8.56
N GLN A 64 -14.43 -10.64 -8.67
CA GLN A 64 -13.80 -11.40 -7.60
C GLN A 64 -13.63 -10.47 -6.40
N VAL A 65 -14.20 -10.86 -5.26
CA VAL A 65 -13.99 -10.14 -4.00
C VAL A 65 -12.67 -10.60 -3.38
N LYS A 66 -11.72 -9.69 -3.20
CA LYS A 66 -10.47 -9.93 -2.47
C LYS A 66 -10.72 -9.77 -0.98
N ARG A 67 -10.39 -10.80 -0.20
CA ARG A 67 -10.65 -10.86 1.24
C ARG A 67 -9.33 -10.96 2.00
N PHE A 68 -9.16 -10.13 3.00
CA PHE A 68 -8.05 -10.18 3.96
C PHE A 68 -8.61 -10.26 5.37
N HIS A 69 -7.86 -10.90 6.27
CA HIS A 69 -8.15 -10.91 7.69
C HIS A 69 -6.88 -10.50 8.45
N LEU A 70 -6.97 -9.37 9.13
CA LEU A 70 -5.92 -8.82 9.98
C LEU A 70 -6.33 -8.91 11.44
N TYR A 71 -5.36 -9.19 12.30
CA TYR A 71 -5.53 -9.26 13.75
C TYR A 71 -4.72 -8.14 14.40
N ALA A 72 -5.37 -7.21 15.09
CA ALA A 72 -4.65 -6.20 15.88
C ALA A 72 -4.13 -6.86 17.17
N THR A 73 -2.81 -6.77 17.37
CA THR A 73 -2.06 -7.39 18.45
C THR A 73 -0.75 -6.63 18.69
N ASP A 74 -0.05 -6.97 19.76
CA ASP A 74 1.34 -6.62 19.98
C ASP A 74 2.32 -7.59 19.31
N GLY A 75 3.61 -7.25 19.42
CA GLY A 75 4.74 -8.04 18.96
C GLY A 75 6.06 -7.45 19.44
N GLU A 76 7.14 -8.02 18.93
CA GLU A 76 8.49 -7.61 19.26
C GLU A 76 9.37 -7.67 18.02
N VAL A 77 10.19 -6.64 17.83
CA VAL A 77 11.21 -6.61 16.78
C VAL A 77 12.58 -6.36 17.38
N LYS A 78 13.60 -6.85 16.67
CA LYS A 78 15.01 -6.60 17.02
C LYS A 78 15.53 -5.45 16.16
N LEU A 79 16.04 -4.42 16.81
CA LEU A 79 16.69 -3.28 16.15
C LEU A 79 18.11 -3.66 15.67
N ALA A 80 18.68 -2.83 14.80
CA ALA A 80 19.98 -3.09 14.17
C ALA A 80 21.16 -3.17 15.17
N ASP A 81 21.06 -2.53 16.34
CA ASP A 81 22.03 -2.63 17.44
C ASP A 81 21.80 -3.86 18.34
N GLY A 82 20.80 -4.66 18.01
CA GLY A 82 20.40 -5.86 18.73
C GLY A 82 19.46 -5.64 19.90
N LYS A 83 19.06 -4.40 20.21
CA LYS A 83 18.06 -4.11 21.23
C LYS A 83 16.69 -4.63 20.80
N ARG A 84 15.91 -4.96 21.82
CA ARG A 84 14.52 -5.39 21.70
C ARG A 84 13.61 -4.17 21.68
N LEU A 85 12.65 -4.14 20.77
CA LEU A 85 11.62 -3.10 20.70
C LEU A 85 10.24 -3.74 20.74
N TYR A 86 9.46 -3.35 21.74
CA TYR A 86 8.05 -3.69 21.83
C TYR A 86 7.24 -2.90 20.79
N ILE A 87 6.30 -3.55 20.11
CA ILE A 87 5.49 -2.93 19.05
C ILE A 87 4.02 -3.35 19.14
N TRP A 88 3.17 -2.58 18.48
CA TRP A 88 1.83 -2.97 18.08
C TRP A 88 1.76 -3.10 16.55
N GLY A 89 0.81 -3.87 16.04
CA GLY A 89 0.63 -3.99 14.61
C GLY A 89 -0.54 -4.87 14.23
N TYR A 90 -0.63 -5.13 12.93
CA TYR A 90 -1.60 -6.05 12.37
C TYR A 90 -0.90 -7.35 11.96
N SER A 91 -1.42 -8.48 12.43
CA SER A 91 -0.92 -9.82 12.11
C SER A 91 -1.86 -10.52 11.13
N LEU A 92 -1.30 -11.46 10.35
CA LEU A 92 -2.09 -12.44 9.58
C LEU A 92 -2.45 -13.67 10.43
N LYS A 93 -1.95 -13.75 11.67
CA LYS A 93 -2.18 -14.86 12.59
C LYS A 93 -3.11 -14.42 13.71
N ASN A 94 -4.06 -15.28 14.05
CA ASN A 94 -4.94 -15.12 15.20
C ASN A 94 -4.22 -15.52 16.50
N GLU A 95 -3.13 -14.83 16.83
CA GLU A 95 -2.27 -15.16 17.96
C GLU A 95 -1.64 -13.88 18.51
N PRO A 96 -1.84 -13.56 19.80
CA PRO A 96 -1.19 -12.40 20.42
C PRO A 96 0.34 -12.47 20.35
N GLY A 97 1.02 -11.33 20.30
CA GLY A 97 2.48 -11.25 20.19
C GLY A 97 3.05 -11.51 18.77
N THR A 98 2.20 -11.64 17.74
CA THR A 98 2.65 -11.97 16.37
C THR A 98 2.70 -10.79 15.41
N ALA A 99 2.53 -9.55 15.89
CA ALA A 99 2.71 -8.37 15.05
C ALA A 99 4.16 -8.29 14.51
N ILE A 100 4.27 -7.74 13.30
CA ILE A 100 5.55 -7.43 12.65
C ILE A 100 5.55 -5.96 12.25
N LEU A 101 6.73 -5.38 12.08
CA LEU A 101 6.93 -4.01 11.64
C LEU A 101 7.66 -4.01 10.28
N PRO A 102 7.10 -3.38 9.23
CA PRO A 102 5.72 -2.89 9.14
C PRO A 102 4.71 -4.03 9.12
N SER A 103 3.44 -3.68 9.32
CA SER A 103 2.35 -4.63 9.15
C SER A 103 2.27 -5.13 7.69
N PRO A 104 1.69 -6.32 7.43
CA PRO A 104 1.71 -6.98 6.13
C PRO A 104 1.25 -6.10 4.96
N THR A 105 2.00 -6.12 3.86
CA THR A 105 1.55 -5.47 2.62
C THR A 105 0.32 -6.17 2.05
N LEU A 106 -0.74 -5.40 1.81
CA LEU A 106 -1.94 -5.88 1.13
C LEU A 106 -1.87 -5.50 -0.35
N THR A 107 -2.13 -6.46 -1.24
CA THR A 107 -2.05 -6.23 -2.69
C THR A 107 -3.31 -6.71 -3.38
N VAL A 108 -3.92 -5.83 -4.17
CA VAL A 108 -5.10 -6.08 -5.02
C VAL A 108 -4.87 -5.52 -6.42
N ASN A 109 -5.80 -5.76 -7.34
CA ASN A 109 -5.78 -5.15 -8.66
C ASN A 109 -6.84 -4.05 -8.78
N GLU A 110 -6.60 -3.10 -9.67
CA GLU A 110 -7.58 -2.08 -10.04
C GLU A 110 -8.91 -2.72 -10.48
N GLY A 111 -10.00 -2.25 -9.88
CA GLY A 111 -11.37 -2.73 -10.06
C GLY A 111 -11.81 -3.84 -9.10
N ASP A 112 -10.90 -4.40 -8.28
CA ASP A 112 -11.26 -5.43 -7.30
C ASP A 112 -12.23 -4.86 -6.24
N LYS A 113 -13.23 -5.67 -5.86
CA LYS A 113 -13.99 -5.44 -4.63
C LYS A 113 -13.16 -5.97 -3.47
N VAL A 114 -12.96 -5.16 -2.44
CA VAL A 114 -12.07 -5.48 -1.32
C VAL A 114 -12.88 -5.60 -0.04
N GLU A 115 -12.56 -6.63 0.73
CA GLU A 115 -13.04 -6.80 2.09
C GLU A 115 -11.85 -7.05 3.02
N VAL A 116 -11.68 -6.24 4.06
CA VAL A 116 -10.65 -6.43 5.08
C VAL A 116 -11.34 -6.59 6.42
N THR A 117 -11.27 -7.76 7.02
CA THR A 117 -11.74 -7.98 8.39
C THR A 117 -10.62 -7.66 9.35
N LEU A 118 -10.86 -6.74 10.27
CA LEU A 118 -10.02 -6.54 11.45
C LEU A 118 -10.67 -7.27 12.63
N THR A 119 -9.92 -8.14 13.30
CA THR A 119 -10.25 -8.64 14.65
C THR A 119 -9.24 -8.08 15.63
N ASN A 120 -9.69 -7.43 16.69
CA ASN A 120 -8.77 -6.99 17.75
C ASN A 120 -8.64 -8.11 18.78
N ILE A 121 -7.47 -8.76 18.82
CA ILE A 121 -7.22 -9.89 19.73
C ILE A 121 -6.46 -9.46 20.99
N GLY A 122 -6.08 -8.19 21.07
CA GLY A 122 -5.36 -7.60 22.18
C GLY A 122 -3.90 -8.07 22.27
N PRO A 123 -3.15 -7.49 23.22
CA PRO A 123 -1.75 -7.83 23.47
C PRO A 123 -1.60 -9.18 24.20
N LEU A 124 -0.42 -9.78 24.11
CA LEU A 124 -0.05 -11.00 24.83
C LEU A 124 0.09 -10.74 26.34
N GLY A 125 0.69 -9.61 26.72
CA GLY A 125 0.93 -9.24 28.11
C GLY A 125 -0.33 -8.72 28.81
N SER A 126 -0.71 -9.32 29.94
CA SER A 126 -1.87 -8.86 30.73
C SER A 126 -1.71 -7.49 31.38
N HIS A 127 -0.47 -7.02 31.53
CA HIS A 127 -0.14 -5.70 32.05
C HIS A 127 -0.22 -4.60 30.97
N ILE A 128 -0.27 -4.98 29.70
CA ILE A 128 -0.38 -4.04 28.59
C ILE A 128 -1.84 -3.59 28.47
N LYS A 129 -2.02 -2.29 28.25
CA LYS A 129 -3.34 -1.68 28.03
C LYS A 129 -4.04 -2.33 26.84
N LYS A 130 -5.30 -2.75 27.05
CA LYS A 130 -6.16 -3.28 25.99
C LYS A 130 -6.92 -2.14 25.35
N LEU A 131 -6.47 -1.69 24.18
CA LEU A 131 -7.01 -0.53 23.48
C LEU A 131 -7.89 -0.93 22.29
N ALA A 132 -8.75 0.00 21.86
CA ALA A 132 -9.45 -0.16 20.58
C ALA A 132 -8.53 0.22 19.42
N HIS A 133 -8.78 -0.37 18.26
CA HIS A 133 -8.04 -0.07 17.04
C HIS A 133 -8.99 0.07 15.85
N THR A 134 -8.51 0.67 14.77
CA THR A 134 -9.21 0.75 13.47
C THR A 134 -8.25 0.43 12.33
N ILE A 135 -8.71 0.47 11.09
CA ILE A 135 -7.85 0.54 9.89
C ILE A 135 -8.38 1.67 9.02
N HIS A 136 -7.63 2.75 8.90
CA HIS A 136 -7.82 3.75 7.87
C HIS A 136 -7.00 3.40 6.63
N PHE A 137 -7.65 3.41 5.46
CA PHE A 137 -7.04 3.07 4.17
C PHE A 137 -6.62 4.35 3.44
N HIS A 138 -5.49 4.91 3.86
CA HIS A 138 -5.02 6.22 3.44
C HIS A 138 -4.90 6.36 1.91
N GLY A 139 -5.74 7.23 1.35
CA GLY A 139 -5.80 7.55 -0.09
C GLY A 139 -6.73 6.65 -0.91
N LEU A 140 -7.34 5.61 -0.34
CA LEU A 140 -8.36 4.81 -1.02
C LEU A 140 -9.74 5.47 -0.93
N ASP A 141 -10.51 5.36 -2.01
CA ASP A 141 -11.89 5.86 -2.07
C ASP A 141 -12.82 4.93 -1.26
N THR A 142 -12.99 5.24 0.02
CA THR A 142 -13.90 4.53 0.95
C THR A 142 -15.11 5.41 1.30
N ASP A 143 -16.19 4.78 1.78
CA ASP A 143 -17.26 5.54 2.43
C ASP A 143 -16.96 5.75 3.92
N GLN A 144 -17.69 6.67 4.54
CA GLN A 144 -17.46 7.10 5.92
C GLN A 144 -17.51 5.97 6.97
N ALA A 145 -18.26 4.89 6.72
CA ALA A 145 -18.36 3.75 7.61
C ALA A 145 -17.19 2.76 7.45
N ASN A 146 -16.52 2.81 6.28
CA ASN A 146 -15.40 1.94 5.90
C ASN A 146 -14.04 2.68 5.88
N ASP A 147 -14.02 3.94 6.30
CA ASP A 147 -12.82 4.80 6.31
C ASP A 147 -11.92 4.58 7.54
N GLY A 148 -12.44 3.96 8.60
CA GLY A 148 -11.65 3.63 9.79
C GLY A 148 -11.35 4.78 10.74
N VAL A 149 -11.96 5.94 10.55
CA VAL A 149 -11.87 7.07 11.50
C VAL A 149 -12.85 6.82 12.65
N PRO A 150 -12.42 6.69 13.92
CA PRO A 150 -13.24 6.17 15.01
C PRO A 150 -14.46 7.05 15.41
N HIS A 151 -14.53 8.30 14.94
CA HIS A 151 -15.71 9.15 15.11
C HIS A 151 -16.84 8.83 14.15
N THR A 152 -16.53 8.17 13.03
CA THR A 152 -17.43 7.99 11.89
C THR A 152 -17.49 6.55 11.38
N SER A 153 -16.48 5.75 11.70
CA SER A 153 -16.38 4.31 11.56
C SER A 153 -16.34 3.66 12.95
N GLN A 154 -16.63 2.36 13.03
CA GLN A 154 -16.56 1.62 14.30
C GLN A 154 -15.11 1.60 14.83
N ALA A 155 -14.93 1.89 16.12
CA ALA A 155 -13.71 1.54 16.85
C ALA A 155 -13.79 0.07 17.30
N ILE A 156 -12.78 -0.74 16.97
CA ILE A 156 -12.81 -2.19 17.19
C ILE A 156 -12.17 -2.48 18.54
N LEU A 157 -12.99 -2.79 19.53
CA LEU A 157 -12.53 -3.09 20.89
C LEU A 157 -11.91 -4.49 20.96
N PRO A 158 -11.10 -4.79 21.99
CA PRO A 158 -10.58 -6.13 22.24
C PRO A 158 -11.70 -7.18 22.23
N GLY A 159 -11.52 -8.26 21.47
CA GLY A 159 -12.50 -9.32 21.25
C GLY A 159 -13.50 -9.05 20.12
N GLU A 160 -13.53 -7.85 19.55
CA GLU A 160 -14.46 -7.50 18.47
C GLU A 160 -13.87 -7.69 17.08
N SER A 161 -14.74 -7.67 16.07
CA SER A 161 -14.35 -7.66 14.67
C SER A 161 -15.22 -6.72 13.84
N PHE A 162 -14.62 -6.13 12.81
CA PHE A 162 -15.31 -5.32 11.81
C PHE A 162 -14.77 -5.62 10.42
N THR A 163 -15.61 -5.60 9.39
CA THR A 163 -15.18 -5.83 8.01
C THR A 163 -15.39 -4.58 7.16
N TYR A 164 -14.28 -3.95 6.78
CA TYR A 164 -14.22 -2.84 5.84
C TYR A 164 -14.49 -3.32 4.42
N ARG A 165 -15.24 -2.53 3.64
CA ARG A 165 -15.65 -2.84 2.27
C ARG A 165 -15.46 -1.63 1.36
N PHE A 166 -14.76 -1.81 0.26
CA PHE A 166 -14.58 -0.76 -0.75
C PHE A 166 -14.23 -1.36 -2.12
N THR A 167 -14.07 -0.50 -3.12
CA THR A 167 -13.57 -0.89 -4.44
C THR A 167 -12.21 -0.25 -4.64
N ALA A 168 -11.21 -1.02 -5.07
CA ALA A 168 -9.90 -0.48 -5.42
C ALA A 168 -9.98 0.16 -6.81
N THR A 169 -10.49 1.39 -6.89
CA THR A 169 -10.84 2.09 -8.13
C THR A 169 -9.65 2.49 -8.99
N HIS A 170 -8.51 2.80 -8.36
CA HIS A 170 -7.34 3.36 -9.03
C HIS A 170 -6.09 2.59 -8.63
N ALA A 171 -5.33 2.11 -9.63
CA ALA A 171 -3.99 1.58 -9.41
C ALA A 171 -3.05 2.67 -8.84
N GLY A 172 -2.15 2.26 -7.96
CA GLY A 172 -1.18 3.14 -7.30
C GLY A 172 -0.73 2.64 -5.94
N THR A 173 0.10 3.45 -5.30
CA THR A 173 0.67 3.22 -3.97
C THR A 173 -0.14 3.91 -2.88
N TYR A 174 -0.62 3.11 -1.93
CA TYR A 174 -1.34 3.54 -0.74
C TYR A 174 -0.75 2.86 0.49
N PHE A 175 -1.27 3.20 1.65
CA PHE A 175 -0.96 2.51 2.89
C PHE A 175 -2.19 2.50 3.79
N TYR A 176 -2.12 1.74 4.86
CA TYR A 176 -3.16 1.68 5.85
C TYR A 176 -2.55 1.82 7.24
N HIS A 177 -3.30 2.41 8.17
CA HIS A 177 -2.84 2.60 9.53
C HIS A 177 -3.99 2.70 10.53
N CYS A 178 -3.67 2.58 11.82
CA CYS A 178 -4.64 2.80 12.88
C CYS A 178 -5.01 4.29 12.95
N HIS A 179 -6.28 4.59 13.22
CA HIS A 179 -6.76 5.97 13.36
C HIS A 179 -7.36 6.26 14.75
N VAL A 180 -7.20 5.32 15.69
CA VAL A 180 -7.36 5.59 17.13
C VAL A 180 -6.02 6.09 17.65
N ASP A 181 -6.03 7.20 18.39
CA ASP A 181 -4.82 7.85 18.96
C ASP A 181 -3.60 7.76 18.05
N THR A 182 -3.76 8.28 16.82
CA THR A 182 -2.81 8.05 15.72
C THR A 182 -1.37 8.32 16.13
N ILE A 183 -1.13 9.34 16.98
CA ILE A 183 0.19 9.69 17.52
C ILE A 183 0.91 8.46 18.11
N GLU A 184 0.28 7.77 19.07
CA GLU A 184 0.86 6.61 19.74
C GLU A 184 0.73 5.36 18.86
N HIS A 185 -0.46 5.08 18.32
CA HIS A 185 -0.71 3.80 17.64
C HIS A 185 0.11 3.63 16.36
N LEU A 186 0.31 4.71 15.59
CA LEU A 186 1.16 4.70 14.42
C LEU A 186 2.64 4.51 14.82
N GLN A 187 3.09 5.24 15.85
CA GLN A 187 4.47 5.12 16.37
C GLN A 187 4.77 3.69 16.84
N MET A 188 3.81 3.05 17.52
CA MET A 188 3.95 1.67 17.98
C MET A 188 4.03 0.65 16.83
N GLY A 189 3.70 1.00 15.59
CA GLY A 189 3.89 0.14 14.40
C GLY A 189 2.62 -0.26 13.65
N MET A 190 1.46 0.33 14.00
CA MET A 190 0.18 -0.02 13.38
C MET A 190 -0.01 0.62 12.00
N HIS A 191 0.85 0.26 11.05
CA HIS A 191 0.79 0.69 9.66
C HIS A 191 1.37 -0.37 8.71
N GLY A 192 0.87 -0.42 7.47
CA GLY A 192 1.37 -1.30 6.43
C GLY A 192 1.04 -0.78 5.03
N ALA A 193 1.70 -1.30 4.00
CA ALA A 193 1.46 -0.86 2.63
C ALA A 193 0.17 -1.45 2.04
N PHE A 194 -0.52 -0.68 1.19
CA PHE A 194 -1.64 -1.15 0.40
C PHE A 194 -1.40 -0.84 -1.07
N ILE A 195 -1.16 -1.86 -1.89
CA ILE A 195 -0.80 -1.68 -3.30
C ILE A 195 -1.97 -2.09 -4.19
N VAL A 196 -2.46 -1.17 -5.01
CA VAL A 196 -3.40 -1.47 -6.07
C VAL A 196 -2.62 -1.58 -7.38
N ARG A 197 -2.41 -2.80 -7.88
CA ARG A 197 -1.71 -3.01 -9.16
C ARG A 197 -2.60 -2.60 -10.32
N ALA A 198 -1.98 -2.27 -11.45
CA ALA A 198 -2.67 -2.09 -12.73
C ALA A 198 -3.61 -3.27 -13.04
N LYS A 199 -4.66 -2.99 -13.82
CA LYS A 199 -5.74 -3.93 -14.12
C LYS A 199 -5.19 -5.29 -14.60
N GLY A 200 -5.66 -6.36 -13.96
CA GLY A 200 -5.20 -7.72 -14.24
C GLY A 200 -3.81 -8.06 -13.71
N GLY A 201 -3.22 -7.20 -12.86
CA GLY A 201 -1.88 -7.37 -12.31
C GLY A 201 -0.77 -7.13 -13.34
N ALA A 202 -1.04 -6.28 -14.35
CA ALA A 202 -0.02 -5.92 -15.33
C ALA A 202 1.20 -5.27 -14.63
N PRO A 203 2.43 -5.49 -15.12
CA PRO A 203 3.64 -4.85 -14.58
C PRO A 203 3.75 -3.42 -15.09
N GLU A 204 2.73 -2.64 -14.75
CA GLU A 204 2.53 -1.24 -15.03
C GLU A 204 2.22 -0.56 -13.70
N ASP A 205 2.71 0.66 -13.50
CA ASP A 205 2.47 1.36 -12.25
C ASP A 205 0.98 1.66 -12.02
N TRP A 206 0.30 2.12 -13.09
CA TRP A 206 -1.16 2.17 -13.21
C TRP A 206 -1.61 1.61 -14.56
N THR A 207 -2.90 1.35 -14.74
CA THR A 207 -3.42 0.80 -16.01
C THR A 207 -3.09 1.71 -17.20
N GLY A 208 -2.26 1.21 -18.13
CA GLY A 208 -1.79 1.99 -19.28
C GLY A 208 -0.65 2.97 -18.97
N GLY A 209 -0.06 2.88 -17.77
CA GLY A 209 1.08 3.67 -17.32
C GLY A 209 2.44 3.08 -17.70
N PRO A 210 3.53 3.65 -17.15
CA PRO A 210 4.89 3.15 -17.34
C PRO A 210 5.01 1.70 -16.89
N ARG A 211 5.76 0.91 -17.68
CA ARG A 211 6.07 -0.48 -17.38
C ARG A 211 7.33 -0.59 -16.54
N TYR A 212 7.38 -1.61 -15.68
CA TYR A 212 8.54 -1.95 -14.88
C TYR A 212 8.89 -3.43 -15.00
N ASP A 213 10.14 -3.78 -14.73
CA ASP A 213 10.63 -5.16 -14.72
C ASP A 213 10.62 -5.74 -13.29
N LYS A 214 10.80 -4.89 -12.26
CA LYS A 214 10.69 -5.23 -10.83
C LYS A 214 10.16 -4.04 -10.04
N ASP A 215 9.39 -4.30 -8.98
CA ASP A 215 8.96 -3.29 -8.02
C ASP A 215 9.41 -3.58 -6.59
N TYR A 216 9.63 -2.50 -5.84
CA TYR A 216 9.98 -2.48 -4.43
C TYR A 216 9.04 -1.53 -3.69
N VAL A 217 8.66 -1.88 -2.45
CA VAL A 217 7.92 -1.00 -1.55
C VAL A 217 8.84 -0.61 -0.42
N PHE A 218 9.11 0.68 -0.29
CA PHE A 218 9.92 1.26 0.78
C PHE A 218 8.99 2.05 1.68
N LEU A 219 8.64 1.43 2.80
CA LEU A 219 7.84 2.05 3.83
C LEU A 219 8.78 2.64 4.89
N LEU A 220 8.87 3.95 4.88
CA LEU A 220 9.78 4.78 5.67
C LEU A 220 9.11 5.14 6.98
N ASN A 221 9.83 4.94 8.09
CA ASN A 221 9.38 5.32 9.43
C ASN A 221 10.59 5.54 10.35
N GLU A 222 10.37 6.22 11.46
CA GLU A 222 11.32 6.49 12.52
C GLU A 222 10.77 6.07 13.90
N ILE A 223 11.68 5.64 14.77
CA ILE A 223 11.37 4.97 16.03
C ILE A 223 11.96 5.77 17.17
N ASP A 224 11.10 6.28 18.05
CA ASP A 224 11.46 6.70 19.40
C ASP A 224 11.35 5.50 20.37
N PRO A 225 12.48 4.85 20.74
CA PRO A 225 12.44 3.67 21.61
C PRO A 225 11.94 3.98 23.03
N ILE A 226 11.98 5.24 23.48
CA ILE A 226 11.55 5.63 24.83
C ILE A 226 10.04 5.50 24.95
N TRP A 227 9.30 5.90 23.91
CA TRP A 227 7.86 5.78 23.89
C TRP A 227 7.43 4.32 23.91
N HIS A 228 8.09 3.46 23.12
CA HIS A 228 7.80 2.04 23.07
C HIS A 228 8.06 1.35 24.41
N GLU A 229 9.16 1.70 25.09
CA GLU A 229 9.49 1.19 26.42
C GLU A 229 8.48 1.66 27.48
N ALA A 230 8.08 2.93 27.45
CA ALA A 230 7.08 3.48 28.36
C ALA A 230 5.72 2.80 28.17
N VAL A 231 5.30 2.58 26.92
CA VAL A 231 4.07 1.85 26.58
C VAL A 231 4.12 0.41 27.11
N GLU A 232 5.23 -0.29 26.89
CA GLU A 232 5.39 -1.67 27.37
C GLU A 232 5.31 -1.75 28.90
N LYS A 233 5.90 -0.80 29.62
CA LYS A 233 5.88 -0.76 31.08
C LYS A 233 4.60 -0.17 31.67
N GLY A 234 3.73 0.40 30.85
CA GLY A 234 2.54 1.13 31.30
C GLY A 234 2.88 2.46 31.99
N GLU A 235 4.04 3.04 31.70
CA GLU A 235 4.52 4.30 32.27
C GLU A 235 3.94 5.52 31.52
N THR A 236 3.96 6.67 32.18
CA THR A 236 3.61 7.95 31.56
C THR A 236 4.81 8.53 30.82
N TYR A 237 4.57 9.13 29.66
CA TYR A 237 5.60 9.79 28.86
C TYR A 237 5.02 11.04 28.15
N ASP A 238 5.88 12.01 27.86
CA ASP A 238 5.49 13.24 27.15
C ASP A 238 5.54 13.01 25.65
N ARG A 239 4.37 13.05 25.01
CA ARG A 239 4.25 12.85 23.56
C ARG A 239 4.68 14.07 22.74
N THR A 240 4.92 15.21 23.37
CA THR A 240 5.49 16.40 22.73
C THR A 240 7.01 16.36 22.69
N ASP A 241 7.63 15.54 23.55
CA ASP A 241 9.07 15.26 23.59
C ASP A 241 9.42 14.12 22.62
N TYR A 242 9.12 14.33 21.34
CA TYR A 242 9.34 13.34 20.29
C TYR A 242 10.80 13.35 19.82
N HIS A 243 11.52 12.26 20.08
CA HIS A 243 12.96 12.15 19.82
C HIS A 243 13.31 10.80 19.19
N PRO A 244 12.96 10.59 17.90
CA PRO A 244 13.28 9.36 17.19
C PRO A 244 14.79 9.13 17.13
N ARG A 245 15.19 7.86 17.26
CA ARG A 245 16.59 7.42 17.35
C ARG A 245 16.99 6.40 16.31
N TYR A 246 16.02 5.78 15.66
CA TYR A 246 16.24 4.83 14.57
C TYR A 246 15.36 5.22 13.40
N TRP A 247 15.89 5.13 12.19
CA TRP A 247 15.16 5.38 10.96
C TRP A 247 15.17 4.10 10.13
N THR A 248 14.05 3.77 9.50
CA THR A 248 13.84 2.43 8.95
C THR A 248 13.32 2.46 7.53
N ILE A 249 13.76 1.50 6.74
CA ILE A 249 13.09 1.10 5.50
C ILE A 249 12.49 -0.27 5.79
N ASN A 250 11.17 -0.38 5.68
CA ASN A 250 10.43 -1.60 6.00
C ASN A 250 10.75 -2.16 7.40
N GLY A 251 10.81 -1.27 8.40
CA GLY A 251 11.02 -1.65 9.81
C GLY A 251 12.45 -2.07 10.15
N LYS A 252 13.39 -1.95 9.20
CA LYS A 252 14.82 -2.26 9.39
C LYS A 252 15.69 -1.04 9.16
N SER A 253 16.80 -0.97 9.88
CA SER A 253 17.86 0.02 9.68
C SER A 253 19.11 -0.68 9.13
N TYR A 254 19.98 0.05 8.43
CA TYR A 254 21.30 -0.46 8.06
C TYR A 254 22.06 -0.97 9.30
N PRO A 255 22.79 -2.10 9.22
CA PRO A 255 23.11 -2.88 8.02
C PRO A 255 22.06 -3.91 7.59
N ASP A 256 20.99 -4.11 8.36
CA ASP A 256 20.03 -5.19 8.10
C ASP A 256 19.28 -5.01 6.78
N THR A 257 19.08 -3.76 6.36
CA THR A 257 18.48 -3.37 5.07
C THR A 257 19.29 -3.80 3.84
N GLU A 258 20.59 -4.06 3.95
CA GLU A 258 21.40 -4.61 2.85
C GLU A 258 21.36 -6.14 2.79
N SER A 259 20.87 -6.78 3.85
CA SER A 259 20.69 -8.24 3.89
C SER A 259 19.27 -8.69 3.56
N ASP A 260 18.32 -7.74 3.49
CA ASP A 260 16.92 -8.02 3.25
C ASP A 260 16.57 -7.85 1.75
N PRO A 261 16.05 -8.88 1.07
CA PRO A 261 15.67 -8.81 -0.34
C PRO A 261 14.49 -7.84 -0.62
N ALA A 262 13.75 -7.40 0.40
CA ALA A 262 12.68 -6.41 0.27
C ALA A 262 13.20 -4.97 0.25
N THR A 263 14.42 -4.72 0.74
CA THR A 263 15.03 -3.38 0.79
C THR A 263 16.27 -3.27 -0.09
N MET A 264 17.04 -4.35 -0.28
CA MET A 264 18.15 -4.36 -1.23
C MET A 264 17.62 -4.41 -2.68
N VAL A 265 17.83 -3.30 -3.39
CA VAL A 265 17.40 -3.18 -4.79
C VAL A 265 18.36 -3.97 -5.67
N GLU A 266 17.83 -4.85 -6.51
CA GLU A 266 18.61 -5.71 -7.39
C GLU A 266 18.03 -5.62 -8.79
N GLY A 267 18.93 -5.46 -9.76
CA GLY A 267 18.56 -5.45 -11.17
C GLY A 267 19.76 -5.67 -12.08
N ARG A 268 19.52 -5.51 -13.38
CA ARG A 268 20.54 -5.55 -14.43
C ARG A 268 20.53 -4.28 -15.22
N VAL A 269 21.65 -3.96 -15.85
CA VAL A 269 21.69 -2.86 -16.83
C VAL A 269 20.60 -3.09 -17.88
N GLY A 270 19.79 -2.06 -18.01
CA GLY A 270 18.60 -1.95 -18.80
C GLY A 270 17.31 -2.01 -17.97
N ASP A 271 17.28 -2.63 -16.79
CA ASP A 271 16.00 -2.90 -16.12
C ASP A 271 15.33 -1.59 -15.73
N SER A 272 13.99 -1.56 -15.75
CA SER A 272 13.23 -0.44 -15.22
C SER A 272 12.70 -0.87 -13.85
N ILE A 273 13.20 -0.27 -12.78
CA ILE A 273 12.85 -0.59 -11.40
C ILE A 273 11.87 0.46 -10.89
N LEU A 274 10.73 0.00 -10.40
CA LEU A 274 9.76 0.85 -9.71
C LEU A 274 10.03 0.78 -8.20
N ILE A 275 10.25 1.91 -7.55
CA ILE A 275 10.33 1.99 -6.09
C ILE A 275 9.14 2.84 -5.61
N ARG A 276 8.32 2.25 -4.76
CA ARG A 276 7.12 2.84 -4.17
C ARG A 276 7.50 3.34 -2.78
N LEU A 277 7.72 4.65 -2.66
CA LEU A 277 8.03 5.31 -1.38
C LEU A 277 6.73 5.60 -0.64
N ILE A 278 6.68 5.25 0.63
CA ILE A 278 5.59 5.55 1.56
C ILE A 278 6.22 6.11 2.81
N ASN A 279 5.88 7.33 3.21
CA ASN A 279 6.25 7.85 4.52
C ASN A 279 5.10 7.61 5.51
N SER A 280 5.29 6.68 6.44
CA SER A 280 4.32 6.37 7.50
C SER A 280 4.73 6.93 8.86
N GLY A 281 5.79 7.74 8.92
CA GLY A 281 6.27 8.41 10.11
C GLY A 281 5.75 9.84 10.25
N TYR A 282 6.38 10.60 11.13
CA TYR A 282 6.15 12.01 11.45
C TYR A 282 7.26 12.94 10.96
N ASP A 283 8.45 12.41 10.68
CA ASP A 283 9.55 13.15 10.08
C ASP A 283 9.42 13.24 8.55
N THR A 284 10.02 14.27 7.97
CA THR A 284 10.25 14.36 6.52
C THR A 284 11.59 13.72 6.16
N HIS A 285 11.64 12.92 5.10
CA HIS A 285 12.84 12.22 4.66
C HIS A 285 13.28 12.65 3.27
N SER A 286 14.59 12.60 2.99
CA SER A 286 15.17 13.01 1.70
C SER A 286 15.82 11.84 0.99
N ILE A 287 15.07 10.96 0.32
CA ILE A 287 15.64 9.74 -0.26
C ILE A 287 16.47 10.05 -1.52
N HIS A 288 17.76 9.76 -1.45
CA HIS A 288 18.75 9.93 -2.51
C HIS A 288 19.22 8.59 -3.08
N MET A 289 19.47 8.54 -4.38
CA MET A 289 19.99 7.38 -5.09
C MET A 289 21.30 7.71 -5.82
N HIS A 290 22.33 6.90 -5.59
CA HIS A 290 23.59 7.00 -6.33
C HIS A 290 23.50 6.34 -7.70
N GLY A 291 24.38 6.73 -8.62
CA GLY A 291 24.60 6.07 -9.91
C GLY A 291 23.55 6.35 -10.98
N GLU A 292 22.28 6.53 -10.62
CA GLU A 292 21.19 6.77 -11.56
C GLU A 292 20.37 8.00 -11.15
N HIS A 293 19.82 8.72 -12.15
CA HIS A 293 18.69 9.60 -11.89
C HIS A 293 17.40 8.79 -12.02
N PHE A 294 16.40 9.11 -11.22
CA PHE A 294 15.08 8.51 -11.28
C PHE A 294 14.04 9.51 -11.75
N GLN A 295 12.91 9.01 -12.22
CA GLN A 295 11.75 9.82 -12.53
C GLN A 295 10.68 9.63 -11.47
N VAL A 296 10.22 10.70 -10.86
CA VAL A 296 8.98 10.72 -10.09
C VAL A 296 7.83 10.68 -11.09
N ILE A 297 7.03 9.62 -11.08
CA ILE A 297 5.97 9.39 -12.08
C ILE A 297 4.57 9.47 -11.50
N ALA A 298 4.41 9.24 -10.19
CA ALA A 298 3.15 9.37 -9.48
C ALA A 298 3.39 9.94 -8.08
N SER A 299 2.35 10.60 -7.56
CA SER A 299 2.26 11.06 -6.17
C SER A 299 0.91 10.61 -5.63
N ASP A 300 0.89 10.10 -4.41
CA ASP A 300 -0.31 9.73 -3.68
C ASP A 300 -1.24 8.75 -4.43
N GLY A 301 -0.64 7.84 -5.18
CA GLY A 301 -1.34 6.84 -5.98
C GLY A 301 -1.99 7.41 -7.25
N ARG A 302 -1.59 8.61 -7.69
CA ARG A 302 -2.07 9.25 -8.92
C ARG A 302 -0.91 9.68 -9.82
N PRO A 303 -1.00 9.48 -11.15
CA PRO A 303 0.03 9.91 -12.08
C PRO A 303 0.28 11.41 -11.99
N LEU A 304 1.55 11.80 -12.06
CA LEU A 304 1.88 13.21 -12.26
C LEU A 304 1.49 13.65 -13.68
N PRO A 305 1.12 14.93 -13.88
CA PRO A 305 0.85 15.45 -15.20
C PRO A 305 2.05 15.32 -16.17
N ALA A 306 3.27 15.39 -15.63
CA ALA A 306 4.51 15.04 -16.32
C ALA A 306 5.54 14.48 -15.31
N PRO A 307 6.36 13.49 -15.70
CA PRO A 307 7.42 12.99 -14.82
C PRO A 307 8.48 14.04 -14.48
N LEU A 308 9.02 13.98 -13.26
CA LEU A 308 10.12 14.84 -12.82
C LEU A 308 11.39 14.00 -12.63
N THR A 309 12.48 14.37 -13.32
CA THR A 309 13.77 13.70 -13.14
C THR A 309 14.50 14.29 -11.94
N LYS A 310 14.90 13.45 -10.99
CA LYS A 310 15.61 13.81 -9.76
C LYS A 310 16.66 12.75 -9.40
N ASP A 311 17.57 13.09 -8.51
CA ASP A 311 18.45 12.15 -7.80
C ASP A 311 18.07 12.02 -6.31
N THR A 312 17.26 12.95 -5.80
CA THR A 312 16.86 13.07 -4.41
C THR A 312 15.42 13.55 -4.36
N ILE A 313 14.60 12.94 -3.51
CA ILE A 313 13.20 13.33 -3.30
C ILE A 313 12.92 13.50 -1.80
N GLU A 314 12.37 14.65 -1.46
CA GLU A 314 11.80 14.89 -0.15
C GLU A 314 10.39 14.28 -0.09
N ILE A 315 10.08 13.58 1.00
CA ILE A 315 8.79 12.93 1.24
C ILE A 315 8.32 13.23 2.67
N ALA A 316 7.21 13.94 2.79
CA ALA A 316 6.61 14.34 4.05
C ALA A 316 5.69 13.25 4.64
N PRO A 317 5.32 13.34 5.93
CA PRO A 317 4.40 12.40 6.57
C PRO A 317 3.11 12.16 5.78
N GLY A 318 2.80 10.89 5.53
CA GLY A 318 1.61 10.47 4.80
C GLY A 318 1.73 10.53 3.27
N GLU A 319 2.75 11.18 2.71
CA GLU A 319 2.95 11.22 1.26
C GLU A 319 3.43 9.88 0.70
N ARG A 320 3.12 9.64 -0.58
CA ARG A 320 3.63 8.51 -1.35
C ARG A 320 4.17 9.01 -2.68
N TYR A 321 5.29 8.44 -3.12
CA TYR A 321 5.84 8.70 -4.45
C TYR A 321 6.22 7.40 -5.13
N ASP A 322 5.84 7.27 -6.38
CA ASP A 322 6.33 6.20 -7.24
C ASP A 322 7.47 6.76 -8.09
N ILE A 323 8.67 6.20 -7.88
CA ILE A 323 9.87 6.56 -8.63
C ILE A 323 10.27 5.41 -9.57
N LEU A 324 10.51 5.75 -10.83
CA LEU A 324 10.94 4.81 -11.86
C LEU A 324 12.40 5.07 -12.21
N VAL A 325 13.23 4.04 -12.03
CA VAL A 325 14.67 4.08 -12.26
C VAL A 325 15.00 3.23 -13.48
N LYS A 326 15.71 3.79 -14.45
CA LYS A 326 16.28 3.02 -15.55
C LYS A 326 17.72 2.69 -15.21
N LEU A 327 18.05 1.41 -15.07
CA LEU A 327 19.43 1.01 -14.79
C LEU A 327 20.25 1.12 -16.07
N THR A 328 21.30 1.91 -16.09
CA THR A 328 22.14 2.17 -17.26
C THR A 328 23.59 1.72 -17.08
N GLN A 329 24.03 1.54 -15.83
CA GLN A 329 25.38 1.09 -15.50
C GLN A 329 25.37 -0.02 -14.43
N SER A 330 26.32 -0.94 -14.54
CA SER A 330 26.52 -1.98 -13.53
C SER A 330 27.40 -1.48 -12.41
N GLY A 331 27.09 -1.85 -11.18
CA GLY A 331 27.80 -1.41 -9.99
C GLY A 331 26.97 -1.64 -8.74
N HIS A 332 27.50 -1.21 -7.61
CA HIS A 332 26.79 -1.17 -6.34
C HIS A 332 26.62 0.30 -5.98
N PHE A 333 25.38 0.75 -5.88
CA PHE A 333 25.05 2.16 -5.70
C PHE A 333 24.20 2.33 -4.43
N PRO A 334 24.68 3.06 -3.42
CA PRO A 334 23.90 3.33 -2.23
C PRO A 334 22.57 4.03 -2.54
N ILE A 335 21.53 3.67 -1.79
CA ILE A 335 20.28 4.42 -1.67
C ILE A 335 20.17 4.81 -0.21
N HIS A 336 20.06 6.10 0.11
CA HIS A 336 19.99 6.53 1.49
C HIS A 336 19.24 7.84 1.67
N SER A 337 18.79 8.14 2.88
CA SER A 337 18.28 9.47 3.20
C SER A 337 19.43 10.49 3.16
N HIS A 338 19.19 11.68 2.63
CA HIS A 338 20.15 12.79 2.59
C HIS A 338 20.03 13.70 3.84
N ASN A 339 19.11 13.36 4.74
CA ASN A 339 19.10 13.89 6.10
C ASN A 339 20.11 13.09 6.93
N ILE A 340 21.12 13.75 7.49
CA ILE A 340 22.23 13.05 8.17
C ILE A 340 21.73 12.20 9.34
N LYS A 341 20.77 12.71 10.14
CA LYS A 341 20.22 12.00 11.31
C LYS A 341 19.59 10.66 10.94
N ASP A 342 18.90 10.61 9.80
CA ASP A 342 18.20 9.44 9.27
C ASP A 342 19.13 8.28 8.92
N ASN A 343 20.46 8.50 8.92
CA ASN A 343 21.47 7.49 8.63
C ASN A 343 22.20 7.04 9.89
N THR A 344 21.53 7.09 11.05
CA THR A 344 22.09 6.67 12.33
C THR A 344 21.20 5.66 13.04
N ASN A 345 21.82 4.85 13.91
CA ASN A 345 21.14 3.99 14.88
C ASN A 345 21.56 4.47 16.27
N ASP A 346 20.65 5.09 17.03
CA ASP A 346 20.93 5.66 18.37
C ASP A 346 22.15 6.59 18.37
N GLY A 347 22.25 7.43 17.32
CA GLY A 347 23.35 8.39 17.12
C GLY A 347 24.63 7.82 16.52
N LEU A 348 24.70 6.51 16.23
CA LEU A 348 25.85 5.89 15.59
C LEU A 348 25.69 5.80 14.06
N TYR A 349 26.69 6.28 13.33
CA TYR A 349 26.78 6.21 11.86
C TYR A 349 27.81 5.15 11.42
N PRO A 350 27.59 4.41 10.32
CA PRO A 350 26.37 4.38 9.51
C PRO A 350 25.26 3.53 10.14
N GLY A 351 24.02 3.92 9.87
CA GLY A 351 22.79 3.25 10.30
C GLY A 351 21.59 3.72 9.49
N GLY A 352 20.40 3.51 10.03
CA GLY A 352 19.18 4.16 9.55
C GLY A 352 18.69 3.76 8.15
N MET A 353 18.10 4.72 7.43
CA MET A 353 17.57 4.60 6.07
C MET A 353 18.69 4.58 5.02
N HIS A 354 19.49 3.53 5.03
CA HIS A 354 20.52 3.24 4.04
C HIS A 354 20.29 1.83 3.51
N THR A 355 20.39 1.62 2.19
CA THR A 355 20.43 0.30 1.56
C THR A 355 21.26 0.37 0.27
N MET A 356 21.33 -0.73 -0.47
CA MET A 356 22.15 -0.86 -1.66
C MET A 356 21.33 -1.20 -2.90
N MET A 357 21.68 -0.59 -4.02
CA MET A 357 21.25 -0.98 -5.36
C MET A 357 22.36 -1.77 -6.06
N MET A 358 22.14 -3.05 -6.24
CA MET A 358 23.04 -4.01 -6.86
C MET A 358 22.67 -4.20 -8.34
N VAL A 359 23.43 -3.58 -9.23
CA VAL A 359 23.18 -3.64 -10.67
C VAL A 359 24.20 -4.56 -11.34
N SER A 360 23.74 -5.73 -11.76
CA SER A 360 24.54 -6.64 -12.56
C SER A 360 24.73 -6.11 -14.00
N PRO A 361 25.81 -6.49 -14.71
CA PRO A 361 25.97 -6.18 -16.13
C PRO A 361 24.77 -6.59 -16.98
N ALA A 362 24.59 -5.85 -18.08
CA ALA A 362 23.59 -6.17 -19.08
C ALA A 362 23.73 -7.62 -19.50
N LEU A 363 22.59 -8.25 -19.72
CA LEU A 363 22.51 -9.54 -20.39
C LEU A 363 23.10 -9.40 -21.81
N SER A 364 24.21 -10.08 -22.10
CA SER A 364 24.83 -10.12 -23.43
C SER A 364 24.33 -11.31 -24.24
N ASP A 365 24.08 -11.14 -25.54
CA ASP A 365 23.70 -12.24 -26.44
C ASP A 365 24.64 -13.45 -26.24
N ARG A 366 24.11 -14.61 -25.85
CA ARG A 366 24.92 -15.84 -25.75
C ARG A 366 25.20 -16.38 -27.13
N VAL A 367 26.46 -16.73 -27.39
CA VAL A 367 26.83 -17.41 -28.63
C VAL A 367 26.70 -18.91 -28.40
N VAL A 368 25.78 -19.55 -29.11
CA VAL A 368 25.55 -21.00 -29.04
C VAL A 368 25.87 -21.64 -30.38
N ASN A 369 26.83 -22.55 -30.40
CA ASN A 369 27.10 -23.42 -31.55
C ASN A 369 26.44 -24.77 -31.31
N LEU A 370 25.58 -25.15 -32.25
CA LEU A 370 24.92 -26.44 -32.30
C LEU A 370 25.46 -27.27 -33.45
N THR A 371 25.68 -28.55 -33.20
CA THR A 371 26.04 -29.52 -34.23
C THR A 371 24.93 -30.55 -34.37
N ASN A 372 24.49 -30.81 -35.60
CA ASN A 372 23.48 -31.83 -35.89
C ASN A 372 23.87 -33.18 -35.28
N GLY A 373 22.95 -33.81 -34.56
CA GLY A 373 23.14 -35.14 -33.96
C GLY A 373 24.01 -35.19 -32.70
N LYS A 374 24.63 -34.09 -32.26
CA LYS A 374 25.44 -34.07 -31.02
C LYS A 374 24.63 -33.68 -29.80
N LYS A 375 24.84 -34.38 -28.68
CA LYS A 375 24.29 -34.03 -27.35
C LYS A 375 25.17 -33.04 -26.57
N THR A 376 25.93 -32.23 -27.28
CA THR A 376 26.76 -31.15 -26.72
C THR A 376 26.56 -29.88 -27.54
N ALA A 377 26.61 -28.73 -26.86
CA ALA A 377 26.60 -27.40 -27.47
C ALA A 377 27.81 -26.60 -26.97
N ILE A 378 28.35 -25.70 -27.79
CA ILE A 378 29.37 -24.74 -27.32
C ILE A 378 28.67 -23.42 -27.01
N ILE A 379 28.73 -23.00 -25.76
CA ILE A 379 28.04 -21.81 -25.26
C ILE A 379 29.08 -20.84 -24.71
N ASP A 380 29.20 -19.67 -25.33
CA ASP A 380 30.22 -18.66 -25.04
C ASP A 380 31.64 -19.26 -24.97
N GLY A 381 31.93 -20.16 -25.91
CA GLY A 381 33.23 -20.85 -26.02
C GLY A 381 33.38 -22.08 -25.11
N LYS A 382 32.42 -22.41 -24.25
CA LYS A 382 32.48 -23.58 -23.35
C LYS A 382 31.57 -24.71 -23.81
N SER A 383 32.07 -25.94 -23.84
CA SER A 383 31.26 -27.13 -24.14
C SER A 383 30.31 -27.45 -22.98
N LYS A 384 29.01 -27.64 -23.27
CA LYS A 384 27.96 -28.00 -22.30
C LYS A 384 27.13 -29.17 -22.85
N PRO A 385 26.82 -30.21 -22.03
CA PRO A 385 25.90 -31.26 -22.43
C PRO A 385 24.47 -30.71 -22.59
N ILE A 386 23.72 -31.26 -23.55
CA ILE A 386 22.31 -30.91 -23.78
C ILE A 386 21.44 -32.17 -23.73
N ALA A 387 20.22 -32.03 -23.23
CA ALA A 387 19.33 -33.16 -22.93
C ALA A 387 18.99 -34.02 -24.16
N ALA A 388 18.90 -33.41 -25.34
CA ALA A 388 18.67 -34.09 -26.60
C ALA A 388 19.47 -33.43 -27.72
N ALA A 389 19.86 -34.23 -28.72
CA ALA A 389 20.60 -33.74 -29.87
C ALA A 389 19.65 -32.99 -30.83
N PRO A 390 20.01 -31.81 -31.35
CA PRO A 390 19.29 -31.20 -32.44
C PRO A 390 19.40 -32.08 -33.68
N PHE A 391 18.39 -32.05 -34.55
CA PHE A 391 18.38 -32.87 -35.76
C PHE A 391 17.91 -32.10 -36.98
N LEU A 392 18.38 -32.49 -38.16
CA LEU A 392 17.86 -31.99 -39.43
C LEU A 392 16.69 -32.82 -39.94
N GLN A 393 15.67 -32.13 -40.45
CA GLN A 393 14.67 -32.74 -41.32
C GLN A 393 14.48 -31.86 -42.56
N GLY A 394 14.91 -32.38 -43.72
CA GLY A 394 15.06 -31.57 -44.91
C GLY A 394 16.11 -30.48 -44.68
N LYS A 395 15.75 -29.21 -44.89
CA LYS A 395 16.61 -28.03 -44.67
C LYS A 395 16.40 -27.36 -43.31
N GLU A 396 15.48 -27.86 -42.48
CA GLU A 396 15.11 -27.25 -41.21
C GLU A 396 15.79 -27.95 -40.04
N LEU A 397 16.46 -27.17 -39.18
CA LEU A 397 17.04 -27.66 -37.93
C LEU A 397 15.98 -27.65 -36.83
N TYR A 398 15.84 -28.76 -36.14
CA TYR A 398 15.00 -28.90 -34.96
C TYR A 398 15.85 -28.82 -33.71
N VAL A 399 15.58 -27.82 -32.87
CA VAL A 399 16.32 -27.53 -31.65
C VAL A 399 15.49 -27.96 -30.44
N PRO A 400 16.08 -28.66 -29.44
CA PRO A 400 15.36 -29.00 -28.23
C PRO A 400 14.94 -27.74 -27.48
N ILE A 401 13.64 -27.62 -27.17
CA ILE A 401 13.07 -26.42 -26.53
C ILE A 401 13.74 -26.09 -25.20
N ARG A 402 14.17 -27.13 -24.46
CA ARG A 402 14.82 -27.00 -23.15
C ARG A 402 16.16 -26.28 -23.24
N LEU A 403 16.91 -26.47 -24.32
CA LEU A 403 18.14 -25.70 -24.55
C LEU A 403 17.79 -24.21 -24.69
N LEU A 404 16.79 -23.88 -25.52
CA LEU A 404 16.37 -22.49 -25.69
C LEU A 404 15.83 -21.90 -24.38
N GLN A 405 15.12 -22.70 -23.59
CA GLN A 405 14.61 -22.31 -22.27
C GLN A 405 15.75 -22.02 -21.29
N GLU A 406 16.71 -22.93 -21.14
CA GLU A 406 17.83 -22.78 -20.20
C GLU A 406 18.71 -21.59 -20.55
N GLU A 407 18.93 -21.36 -21.85
CA GLU A 407 19.82 -20.32 -22.30
C GLU A 407 19.11 -18.96 -22.40
N VAL A 408 17.99 -18.82 -23.09
CA VAL A 408 17.28 -17.52 -23.23
C VAL A 408 16.42 -17.17 -22.01
N ARG A 409 16.19 -18.12 -21.09
CA ARG A 409 15.34 -17.98 -19.89
C ARG A 409 13.87 -17.63 -20.19
N PHE A 410 13.28 -18.28 -21.20
CA PHE A 410 11.82 -18.23 -21.41
C PHE A 410 11.06 -18.82 -20.22
N GLY A 411 9.94 -18.20 -19.86
CA GLY A 411 8.89 -18.88 -19.09
C GLY A 411 8.29 -20.00 -19.95
N MET A 412 8.11 -21.20 -19.39
CA MET A 412 7.51 -22.33 -20.10
C MET A 412 6.50 -23.02 -19.21
N ARG A 413 5.28 -23.23 -19.71
CA ARG A 413 4.23 -24.02 -19.05
C ARG A 413 3.54 -24.94 -20.04
N GLN A 414 2.99 -26.04 -19.53
CA GLN A 414 2.11 -26.89 -20.32
C GLN A 414 0.80 -26.15 -20.61
N GLY A 415 0.29 -26.31 -21.83
CA GLY A 415 -1.01 -25.81 -22.22
C GLY A 415 -2.15 -26.71 -21.76
N ALA A 416 -3.38 -26.33 -22.10
CA ALA A 416 -4.58 -27.06 -21.70
C ALA A 416 -4.78 -28.38 -22.48
N LYS A 417 -4.06 -28.56 -23.59
CA LYS A 417 -4.13 -29.74 -24.46
C LYS A 417 -2.84 -30.56 -24.37
N ALA A 418 -2.95 -31.87 -24.55
CA ALA A 418 -1.79 -32.75 -24.63
C ALA A 418 -0.86 -32.30 -25.77
N GLY A 419 0.44 -32.16 -25.48
CA GLY A 419 1.46 -31.70 -26.44
C GLY A 419 1.46 -30.18 -26.70
N GLU A 420 0.69 -29.40 -25.94
CA GLU A 420 0.67 -27.95 -26.02
C GLU A 420 1.68 -27.33 -25.04
N VAL A 421 2.51 -26.41 -25.53
CA VAL A 421 3.47 -25.67 -24.72
C VAL A 421 3.25 -24.18 -24.93
N VAL A 422 3.20 -23.43 -23.83
CA VAL A 422 3.14 -21.98 -23.83
C VAL A 422 4.50 -21.45 -23.41
N LEU A 423 5.11 -20.65 -24.29
CA LEU A 423 6.35 -19.94 -24.05
C LEU A 423 6.04 -18.47 -23.78
N THR A 424 6.60 -17.93 -22.71
CA THR A 424 6.45 -16.54 -22.33
C THR A 424 7.80 -15.85 -22.36
N LEU A 425 7.85 -14.74 -23.09
CA LEU A 425 9.04 -13.90 -23.22
C LEU A 425 8.65 -12.43 -23.04
N LYS A 426 8.99 -11.83 -21.90
CA LYS A 426 8.44 -10.54 -21.46
C LYS A 426 6.89 -10.57 -21.53
N ALA A 427 6.28 -9.60 -22.19
CA ALA A 427 4.84 -9.52 -22.45
C ALA A 427 4.36 -10.40 -23.63
N ASN A 428 5.27 -11.07 -24.35
CA ASN A 428 4.88 -11.89 -25.49
C ASN A 428 4.61 -13.33 -25.06
N GLU A 429 3.49 -13.88 -25.50
CA GLU A 429 3.12 -15.28 -25.32
C GLU A 429 3.09 -15.98 -26.68
N LEU A 430 3.87 -17.05 -26.83
CA LEU A 430 3.84 -17.95 -27.97
C LEU A 430 3.35 -19.32 -27.54
N LYS A 431 2.16 -19.66 -27.99
CA LYS A 431 1.52 -20.95 -27.75
C LYS A 431 1.72 -21.87 -28.95
N LEU A 432 2.35 -23.01 -28.70
CA LEU A 432 2.71 -24.03 -29.68
C LEU A 432 2.00 -25.34 -29.35
N THR A 433 1.62 -26.10 -30.38
CA THR A 433 1.04 -27.44 -30.22
C THR A 433 1.83 -28.43 -31.07
N ALA A 434 2.29 -29.53 -30.47
CA ALA A 434 3.01 -30.58 -31.16
C ALA A 434 2.19 -31.12 -32.34
N GLY A 435 2.84 -31.30 -33.49
CA GLY A 435 2.21 -31.75 -34.74
C GLY A 435 1.40 -30.67 -35.48
N SER A 436 1.18 -29.50 -34.89
CA SER A 436 0.40 -28.42 -35.51
C SER A 436 1.30 -27.40 -36.21
N LYS A 437 0.90 -26.95 -37.41
CA LYS A 437 1.45 -25.76 -38.07
C LYS A 437 0.76 -24.46 -37.62
N ASN A 438 -0.24 -24.55 -36.75
CA ASN A 438 -0.91 -23.40 -36.16
C ASN A 438 -0.32 -23.11 -34.77
N ALA A 439 0.00 -21.84 -34.53
CA ALA A 439 0.40 -21.28 -33.25
C ALA A 439 -0.49 -20.10 -32.88
N VAL A 440 -0.43 -19.66 -31.63
CA VAL A 440 -1.02 -18.38 -31.20
C VAL A 440 0.11 -17.52 -30.65
N TYR A 441 0.30 -16.34 -31.22
CA TYR A 441 1.28 -15.35 -30.77
C TYR A 441 0.54 -14.11 -30.30
N ASN A 442 0.65 -13.77 -29.00
CA ASN A 442 -0.04 -12.66 -28.35
C ASN A 442 -1.55 -12.63 -28.65
N GLY A 443 -2.20 -13.79 -28.51
CA GLY A 443 -3.64 -13.94 -28.77
C GLY A 443 -4.03 -13.99 -30.26
N LYS A 444 -3.11 -13.75 -31.21
CA LYS A 444 -3.37 -13.81 -32.66
C LYS A 444 -2.91 -15.14 -33.26
N LYS A 445 -3.68 -15.70 -34.20
CA LYS A 445 -3.27 -16.90 -34.94
C LYS A 445 -2.00 -16.63 -35.76
N ALA A 446 -1.06 -17.56 -35.70
CA ALA A 446 0.19 -17.53 -36.43
C ALA A 446 0.43 -18.87 -37.15
N ALA A 447 0.81 -18.82 -38.43
CA ALA A 447 1.20 -20.00 -39.18
C ALA A 447 2.71 -20.27 -39.05
N LEU A 448 3.06 -21.54 -38.85
CA LEU A 448 4.43 -22.04 -38.77
C LEU A 448 4.83 -22.66 -40.11
N THR A 449 6.07 -22.42 -40.52
CA THR A 449 6.71 -23.06 -41.68
C THR A 449 6.76 -24.58 -41.54
N SER A 450 7.09 -25.04 -40.33
CA SER A 450 7.17 -26.45 -39.94
C SER A 450 6.49 -26.67 -38.57
N PRO A 451 5.86 -27.83 -38.32
CA PRO A 451 5.23 -28.11 -37.05
C PRO A 451 6.28 -28.38 -35.96
N VAL A 452 5.93 -28.06 -34.71
CA VAL A 452 6.72 -28.48 -33.53
C VAL A 452 6.62 -29.99 -33.36
N GLN A 453 7.70 -30.66 -32.98
CA GLN A 453 7.74 -32.11 -32.83
C GLN A 453 7.88 -32.54 -31.38
N LEU A 454 7.22 -33.62 -31.00
CA LEU A 454 7.40 -34.29 -29.73
C LEU A 454 8.03 -35.65 -29.99
N LEU A 455 9.32 -35.81 -29.66
CA LEU A 455 10.05 -37.05 -29.86
C LEU A 455 10.59 -37.53 -28.53
N ARG A 456 10.18 -38.75 -28.13
CA ARG A 456 10.64 -39.40 -26.87
C ARG A 456 10.53 -38.47 -25.65
N GLY A 457 9.40 -37.76 -25.54
CA GLY A 457 9.13 -36.81 -24.44
C GLY A 457 9.85 -35.47 -24.52
N THR A 458 10.67 -35.21 -25.55
CA THR A 458 11.32 -33.92 -25.77
C THR A 458 10.62 -33.14 -26.88
N THR A 459 10.23 -31.90 -26.59
CA THR A 459 9.69 -30.97 -27.58
C THR A 459 10.83 -30.33 -28.37
N PHE A 460 10.75 -30.40 -29.69
CA PHE A 460 11.68 -29.79 -30.63
C PHE A 460 10.99 -28.70 -31.44
N VAL A 461 11.61 -27.53 -31.45
CA VAL A 461 11.12 -26.35 -32.16
C VAL A 461 11.94 -26.17 -33.43
N PRO A 462 11.31 -25.92 -34.60
CA PRO A 462 12.04 -25.54 -35.80
C PRO A 462 12.84 -24.26 -35.57
N LEU A 463 14.09 -24.22 -36.04
CA LEU A 463 14.95 -23.05 -35.86
C LEU A 463 14.33 -21.80 -36.50
N SER A 464 13.64 -21.93 -37.64
CA SER A 464 12.90 -20.82 -38.24
C SER A 464 11.82 -20.22 -37.33
N VAL A 465 11.16 -21.04 -36.51
CA VAL A 465 10.18 -20.59 -35.51
C VAL A 465 10.88 -19.88 -34.36
N ALA A 466 12.02 -20.43 -33.89
CA ALA A 466 12.82 -19.78 -32.84
C ALA A 466 13.38 -18.43 -33.31
N VAL A 467 13.84 -18.32 -34.56
CA VAL A 467 14.31 -17.05 -35.12
C VAL A 467 13.17 -16.04 -35.23
N LYS A 468 12.01 -16.46 -35.72
CA LYS A 468 10.88 -15.56 -35.98
C LYS A 468 10.20 -15.06 -34.71
N TYR A 469 10.02 -15.92 -33.71
CA TYR A 469 9.16 -15.61 -32.55
C TYR A 469 9.89 -15.64 -31.21
N MET A 470 11.10 -16.20 -31.13
CA MET A 470 11.87 -16.34 -29.90
C MET A 470 13.13 -15.44 -29.88
N GLY A 471 13.25 -14.51 -30.84
CA GLY A 471 14.34 -13.53 -30.89
C GLY A 471 15.73 -14.12 -31.18
N VAL A 472 15.82 -15.42 -31.47
CA VAL A 472 17.07 -16.10 -31.83
C VAL A 472 17.63 -15.51 -33.12
N LYS A 473 18.92 -15.18 -33.14
CA LYS A 473 19.60 -14.72 -34.36
C LYS A 473 20.47 -15.85 -34.90
N LEU A 474 20.24 -16.26 -36.15
CA LEU A 474 21.17 -17.12 -36.86
C LEU A 474 22.36 -16.28 -37.34
N VAL A 475 23.56 -16.55 -36.83
CA VAL A 475 24.79 -15.84 -37.21
C VAL A 475 25.40 -16.48 -38.45
N SER A 476 25.51 -17.81 -38.46
CA SER A 476 25.97 -18.58 -39.61
C SER A 476 25.47 -20.02 -39.50
N SER A 477 25.42 -20.71 -40.64
CA SER A 477 25.10 -22.14 -40.72
C SER A 477 25.93 -22.83 -41.78
N SER A 478 26.28 -24.09 -41.54
CA SER A 478 26.89 -25.02 -42.49
C SER A 478 26.02 -26.28 -42.63
N ALA A 479 26.49 -27.29 -43.36
CA ALA A 479 25.78 -28.57 -43.50
C ALA A 479 25.58 -29.31 -42.15
N ALA A 480 26.41 -29.04 -41.15
CA ALA A 480 26.40 -29.76 -39.87
C ALA A 480 26.34 -28.86 -38.63
N GLU A 481 26.56 -27.54 -38.77
CA GLU A 481 26.69 -26.64 -37.63
C GLU A 481 25.88 -25.35 -37.79
N TRP A 482 25.36 -24.84 -36.68
CA TRP A 482 24.63 -23.57 -36.60
C TRP A 482 25.20 -22.75 -35.46
N ARG A 483 25.65 -21.54 -35.78
CA ARG A 483 26.05 -20.53 -34.81
C ARG A 483 24.89 -19.59 -34.59
N LEU A 484 24.37 -19.60 -33.37
CA LEU A 484 23.24 -18.81 -32.93
C LEU A 484 23.72 -17.73 -31.97
N LYS A 485 23.12 -16.55 -32.05
CA LYS A 485 23.08 -15.58 -30.96
C LYS A 485 21.72 -15.70 -30.32
N LEU A 486 21.71 -16.26 -29.12
CA LEU A 486 20.53 -16.35 -28.29
C LEU A 486 20.41 -15.03 -27.53
N PRO A 487 19.35 -14.23 -27.74
CA PRO A 487 19.20 -13.00 -26.99
C PRO A 487 19.14 -13.37 -25.52
N GLN A 488 20.10 -12.89 -24.74
CA GLN A 488 19.80 -12.69 -23.33
C GLN A 488 19.02 -11.40 -23.32
N LEU A 489 17.71 -11.49 -23.06
CA LEU A 489 16.83 -10.37 -23.33
C LEU A 489 17.33 -9.09 -22.64
N PRO A 490 17.51 -7.98 -23.38
CA PRO A 490 17.49 -6.68 -22.73
C PRO A 490 16.06 -6.43 -22.23
N PRO A 491 15.86 -5.71 -21.12
CA PRO A 491 14.57 -5.43 -20.47
C PRO A 491 13.54 -4.65 -21.31
N SER A 492 12.32 -4.53 -20.78
CA SER A 492 11.21 -3.92 -21.50
C SER A 492 11.50 -2.44 -21.84
N PRO A 493 11.15 -1.96 -23.06
CA PRO A 493 11.14 -0.53 -23.31
C PRO A 493 10.10 0.11 -22.38
N SER A 494 10.52 1.08 -21.58
CA SER A 494 9.59 1.99 -20.91
C SER A 494 8.91 2.80 -22.01
N THR A 495 7.63 2.55 -22.26
CA THR A 495 6.83 3.41 -23.13
C THR A 495 6.17 4.47 -22.27
N PHE A 496 6.65 5.70 -22.37
CA PHE A 496 5.99 6.88 -21.81
C PHE A 496 5.02 7.44 -22.87
N PRO A 497 3.70 7.31 -22.71
CA PRO A 497 2.77 8.18 -23.41
C PRO A 497 2.75 9.53 -22.68
N VAL A 498 3.51 10.51 -23.16
CA VAL A 498 3.35 11.91 -22.75
C VAL A 498 2.06 12.43 -23.37
N LYS A 499 1.02 12.64 -22.56
CA LYS A 499 -0.12 13.46 -22.96
C LYS A 499 -0.04 14.76 -22.18
N ALA A 500 0.15 15.87 -22.89
CA ALA A 500 0.28 17.19 -22.30
C ALA A 500 -0.97 17.55 -21.47
N PRO A 501 -0.83 18.03 -20.21
CA PRO A 501 -1.96 18.44 -19.39
C PRO A 501 -2.50 19.78 -19.89
N THR A 502 -3.83 19.86 -20.00
CA THR A 502 -4.57 21.11 -20.21
C THR A 502 -4.76 21.75 -18.83
N THR A 503 -4.33 23.01 -18.70
CA THR A 503 -4.41 23.82 -17.48
C THR A 503 -5.86 24.04 -17.05
N ALA A 504 -6.21 23.65 -15.83
CA ALA A 504 -7.39 24.11 -15.11
C ALA A 504 -6.93 24.79 -13.82
N GLU A 505 -7.34 26.05 -13.65
CA GLU A 505 -7.02 26.91 -12.51
C GLU A 505 -7.67 26.40 -11.22
N VAL A 506 -6.89 26.37 -10.14
CA VAL A 506 -7.35 26.11 -8.77
C VAL A 506 -7.46 27.47 -8.06
N GLY A 507 -8.66 27.79 -7.57
CA GLY A 507 -8.93 28.98 -6.75
C GLY A 507 -8.38 28.86 -5.32
N PRO A 508 -8.12 29.97 -4.62
CA PRO A 508 -7.40 29.97 -3.35
C PRO A 508 -8.27 29.47 -2.19
N ALA A 509 -7.63 28.77 -1.27
CA ALA A 509 -8.15 28.37 0.03
C ALA A 509 -8.22 29.58 0.98
N ASP A 510 -9.36 29.70 1.66
CA ASP A 510 -9.60 30.73 2.67
C ASP A 510 -9.20 30.22 4.05
N THR A 511 -8.27 30.92 4.70
CA THR A 511 -7.78 30.67 6.05
C THR A 511 -8.32 31.74 6.98
N THR A 512 -9.00 31.33 8.06
CA THR A 512 -9.16 32.19 9.24
C THR A 512 -9.19 31.35 10.52
N GLN A 513 -8.19 31.59 11.37
CA GLN A 513 -8.14 31.23 12.79
C GLN A 513 -8.96 32.22 13.63
N ALA A 514 -9.49 31.77 14.76
CA ALA A 514 -9.49 32.53 16.02
C ALA A 514 -9.72 31.59 17.23
N GLU A 515 -8.74 31.55 18.13
CA GLU A 515 -8.84 31.00 19.49
C GLU A 515 -9.79 31.81 20.38
N PRO A 516 -10.20 31.24 21.52
CA PRO A 516 -10.02 31.96 22.76
C PRO A 516 -9.26 31.14 23.82
N THR A 517 -8.25 31.79 24.38
CA THR A 517 -7.55 31.44 25.61
C THR A 517 -8.49 31.46 26.82
N THR A 518 -8.44 30.43 27.66
CA THR A 518 -8.62 30.58 29.12
C THR A 518 -7.77 29.56 29.87
N SER A 519 -6.87 30.08 30.71
CA SER A 519 -6.18 29.37 31.78
C SER A 519 -7.20 28.82 32.80
N GLY A 520 -7.02 27.57 33.22
CA GLY A 520 -7.82 26.97 34.29
C GLY A 520 -6.97 26.01 35.10
N THR A 521 -6.72 26.40 36.34
CA THR A 521 -5.91 25.75 37.37
C THR A 521 -6.43 24.39 37.81
N ASP A 522 -5.49 23.54 38.20
CA ASP A 522 -5.67 22.27 38.91
C ASP A 522 -6.56 22.44 40.15
N HIS A 523 -7.72 21.77 40.14
CA HIS A 523 -8.58 21.59 41.30
C HIS A 523 -9.11 20.16 41.30
N THR A 524 -8.51 19.34 42.16
CA THR A 524 -9.08 18.07 42.65
C THR A 524 -10.33 18.37 43.49
N MET A 525 -11.49 18.37 42.85
CA MET A 525 -12.80 18.41 43.53
C MET A 525 -13.26 16.97 43.77
N HIS A 526 -13.21 16.52 45.02
CA HIS A 526 -14.01 15.39 45.50
C HIS A 526 -15.47 15.85 45.60
N ASP A 527 -16.30 15.48 44.63
CA ASP A 527 -17.75 15.74 44.68
C ASP A 527 -18.48 14.44 45.05
N GLU A 528 -19.13 14.43 46.21
CA GLU A 528 -19.76 13.25 46.78
C GLU A 528 -21.22 13.04 46.32
N HIS A 529 -21.80 13.87 45.44
CA HIS A 529 -23.26 13.81 45.16
C HIS A 529 -23.68 13.94 43.68
N GLY A 530 -22.86 13.48 42.74
CA GLY A 530 -23.24 13.42 41.31
C GLY A 530 -23.06 12.05 40.68
N THR A 531 -24.14 11.30 40.44
CA THR A 531 -24.08 10.08 39.59
C THR A 531 -24.00 10.41 38.09
N LYS A 532 -23.64 11.65 37.74
CA LYS A 532 -23.59 12.14 36.36
C LYS A 532 -22.20 12.69 36.05
N VAL A 533 -21.57 12.12 35.03
CA VAL A 533 -20.25 12.53 34.53
C VAL A 533 -20.44 13.16 33.15
N THR A 534 -19.90 14.36 32.93
CA THR A 534 -19.93 14.99 31.61
C THR A 534 -18.66 14.65 30.84
N ILE A 535 -18.78 14.31 29.57
CA ILE A 535 -17.65 14.08 28.67
C ILE A 535 -17.46 15.33 27.81
N SER A 536 -16.22 15.79 27.70
CA SER A 536 -15.82 16.92 26.85
C SER A 536 -14.50 16.62 26.14
N ALA A 537 -14.07 17.50 25.23
CA ALA A 537 -12.81 17.35 24.49
C ALA A 537 -11.58 17.23 25.40
N THR A 538 -11.65 17.73 26.65
CA THR A 538 -10.54 17.70 27.61
C THR A 538 -10.57 16.49 28.56
N GLY A 539 -11.61 15.65 28.51
CA GLY A 539 -11.74 14.49 29.38
C GLY A 539 -13.12 14.28 30.00
N PHE A 540 -13.18 13.33 30.92
CA PHE A 540 -14.29 13.16 31.86
C PHE A 540 -14.25 14.24 32.93
N SER A 541 -15.40 14.86 33.23
CA SER A 541 -15.51 15.96 34.21
C SER A 541 -15.18 15.54 35.64
N VAL A 542 -15.24 14.24 35.93
CA VAL A 542 -14.88 13.64 37.22
C VAL A 542 -13.83 12.58 36.96
N LYS A 543 -12.63 12.77 37.51
CA LYS A 543 -11.50 11.83 37.36
C LYS A 543 -11.55 10.66 38.33
N GLU A 544 -12.13 10.87 39.50
CA GLU A 544 -12.34 9.85 40.53
C GLU A 544 -13.74 10.03 41.12
N LEU A 545 -14.60 9.01 40.97
CA LEU A 545 -15.97 9.03 41.46
C LEU A 545 -16.18 7.89 42.45
N HIS A 546 -16.61 8.22 43.67
CA HIS A 546 -16.99 7.22 44.68
C HIS A 546 -18.50 7.00 44.65
N VAL A 547 -18.93 5.74 44.59
CA VAL A 547 -20.34 5.35 44.63
C VAL A 547 -20.54 4.09 45.47
N LYS A 548 -21.75 3.86 45.97
CA LYS A 548 -22.09 2.61 46.64
C LYS A 548 -22.47 1.52 45.64
N ALA A 549 -22.21 0.26 45.98
CA ALA A 549 -22.73 -0.89 45.23
C ALA A 549 -24.26 -0.77 45.02
N GLY A 550 -24.70 -0.99 43.77
CA GLY A 550 -26.07 -0.76 43.29
C GLY A 550 -26.31 0.61 42.63
N THR A 551 -25.35 1.54 42.68
CA THR A 551 -25.50 2.88 42.09
C THR A 551 -25.40 2.85 40.57
N THR A 552 -26.30 3.58 39.91
CA THR A 552 -26.25 3.82 38.45
C THR A 552 -25.59 5.15 38.16
N VAL A 553 -24.48 5.11 37.44
CA VAL A 553 -23.77 6.31 36.94
C VAL A 553 -24.17 6.56 35.49
N THR A 554 -24.32 7.83 35.12
CA THR A 554 -24.69 8.29 33.78
C THR A 554 -23.63 9.21 33.21
N TRP A 555 -23.09 8.87 32.05
CA TRP A 555 -22.19 9.73 31.30
C TRP A 555 -22.96 10.46 30.22
N VAL A 556 -22.74 11.77 30.09
CA VAL A 556 -23.37 12.61 29.07
C VAL A 556 -22.30 13.22 28.20
N ASN A 557 -22.37 12.97 26.89
CA ASN A 557 -21.45 13.55 25.93
C ASN A 557 -21.84 15.01 25.64
N GLY A 558 -21.08 15.96 26.20
CA GLY A 558 -21.23 17.39 25.96
C GLY A 558 -20.44 17.92 24.77
N ASP A 559 -19.66 17.08 24.10
CA ASP A 559 -18.83 17.43 22.95
C ASP A 559 -19.59 17.20 21.62
N LYS A 560 -19.06 17.77 20.53
CA LYS A 560 -19.51 17.54 19.15
C LYS A 560 -19.03 16.19 18.59
N GLN A 561 -17.94 15.65 19.16
CA GLN A 561 -17.34 14.38 18.75
C GLN A 561 -17.93 13.21 19.54
N GLY A 562 -17.96 12.01 18.94
CA GLY A 562 -18.35 10.79 19.63
C GLY A 562 -17.29 10.35 20.64
N HIS A 563 -17.73 9.92 21.84
CA HIS A 563 -16.87 9.45 22.93
C HIS A 563 -17.35 8.09 23.45
N THR A 564 -16.52 7.37 24.21
CA THR A 564 -16.94 6.13 24.89
C THR A 564 -16.60 6.15 26.38
N VAL A 565 -17.16 5.18 27.09
CA VAL A 565 -16.87 4.82 28.48
C VAL A 565 -16.62 3.31 28.47
N THR A 566 -15.35 2.94 28.47
CA THR A 566 -14.87 1.56 28.33
C THR A 566 -14.05 1.19 29.56
N ASP A 567 -14.44 0.13 30.26
CA ASP A 567 -13.66 -0.42 31.37
C ASP A 567 -12.35 -1.04 30.87
N LEU A 568 -11.24 -0.75 31.56
CA LEU A 568 -9.90 -1.23 31.21
C LEU A 568 -9.80 -2.77 31.29
N ASP A 569 -10.54 -3.39 32.21
CA ASP A 569 -10.60 -4.84 32.38
C ASP A 569 -11.73 -5.49 31.55
N GLY A 570 -12.42 -4.70 30.72
CA GLY A 570 -13.47 -5.18 29.82
C GLY A 570 -14.79 -5.53 30.49
N ARG A 571 -15.04 -5.07 31.72
CA ARG A 571 -16.28 -5.37 32.47
C ARG A 571 -17.51 -4.68 31.88
N PHE A 572 -17.34 -3.48 31.30
CA PHE A 572 -18.41 -2.75 30.62
C PHE A 572 -17.91 -1.91 29.45
N ASN A 573 -18.83 -1.56 28.55
CA ASN A 573 -18.53 -0.76 27.38
C ASN A 573 -19.78 -0.02 26.86
N SER A 574 -19.70 1.31 26.75
CA SER A 574 -20.82 2.12 26.26
C SER A 574 -21.08 2.06 24.76
N LYS A 575 -20.10 1.57 23.98
CA LYS A 575 -19.93 1.90 22.55
C LYS A 575 -19.81 3.41 22.35
N THR A 576 -19.84 3.86 21.10
CA THR A 576 -19.84 5.30 20.78
C THR A 576 -21.10 5.96 21.34
N ILE A 577 -20.92 6.94 22.22
CA ILE A 577 -21.92 7.89 22.71
C ILE A 577 -21.86 9.10 21.78
N PRO A 578 -22.84 9.31 20.87
CA PRO A 578 -22.84 10.47 19.98
C PRO A 578 -22.98 11.79 20.74
N ALA A 579 -22.70 12.91 20.06
CA ALA A 579 -22.87 14.24 20.62
C ALA A 579 -24.25 14.42 21.28
N THR A 580 -24.29 15.04 22.46
CA THR A 580 -25.49 15.30 23.28
C THR A 580 -26.24 14.07 23.81
N ARG A 581 -25.75 12.85 23.55
CA ARG A 581 -26.35 11.61 24.07
C ARG A 581 -25.72 11.21 25.40
N SER A 582 -26.38 10.27 26.06
CA SER A 582 -25.96 9.74 27.35
C SER A 582 -25.97 8.22 27.38
N TRP A 583 -25.16 7.65 28.24
CA TRP A 583 -25.12 6.22 28.54
C TRP A 583 -25.02 6.02 30.05
N SER A 584 -25.62 4.94 30.57
CA SER A 584 -25.64 4.66 32.01
C SER A 584 -25.22 3.23 32.31
N TYR A 585 -24.60 3.04 33.48
CA TYR A 585 -24.16 1.73 33.98
C TYR A 585 -24.40 1.60 35.48
N THR A 586 -24.90 0.45 35.91
CA THR A 586 -25.14 0.13 37.31
C THR A 586 -24.00 -0.73 37.86
N PHE A 587 -23.24 -0.19 38.80
CA PHE A 587 -22.13 -0.90 39.44
C PHE A 587 -22.65 -1.80 40.57
N LYS A 588 -22.60 -3.12 40.39
CA LYS A 588 -23.12 -4.07 41.39
C LYS A 588 -22.04 -4.58 42.35
N ASP A 589 -20.82 -4.71 41.88
CA ASP A 589 -19.73 -5.33 42.64
C ASP A 589 -18.79 -4.26 43.21
N VAL A 590 -18.38 -4.43 44.46
CA VAL A 590 -17.40 -3.57 45.15
C VAL A 590 -16.05 -3.67 44.44
N GLY A 591 -15.36 -2.54 44.30
CA GLY A 591 -14.01 -2.48 43.74
C GLY A 591 -13.74 -1.22 42.92
N THR A 592 -12.54 -1.17 42.36
CA THR A 592 -12.11 -0.07 41.49
C THR A 592 -12.31 -0.45 40.02
N TYR A 593 -12.89 0.47 39.27
CA TYR A 593 -13.16 0.36 37.85
C TYR A 593 -12.46 1.51 37.13
N THR A 594 -11.32 1.21 36.54
CA THR A 594 -10.60 2.17 35.69
C THR A 594 -11.22 2.14 34.31
N TYR A 595 -11.66 3.29 33.81
CA TYR A 595 -12.31 3.38 32.51
C TYR A 595 -11.71 4.50 31.66
N TYR A 596 -11.89 4.37 30.34
CA TYR A 596 -11.30 5.28 29.37
C TYR A 596 -12.23 5.50 28.16
N CYS A 597 -11.95 6.55 27.38
CA CYS A 597 -12.56 6.74 26.07
C CYS A 597 -11.75 5.97 25.03
N SER A 598 -12.32 4.98 24.36
CA SER A 598 -11.59 4.15 23.39
C SER A 598 -11.28 4.85 22.08
N VAL A 599 -11.88 6.02 21.85
CA VAL A 599 -11.55 6.93 20.74
C VAL A 599 -10.35 7.81 21.11
N HIS A 600 -10.25 8.17 22.39
CA HIS A 600 -9.20 9.01 22.97
C HIS A 600 -8.63 8.32 24.23
N PRO A 601 -7.78 7.28 24.09
CA PRO A 601 -7.37 6.41 25.19
C PRO A 601 -6.70 7.11 26.38
N THR A 602 -6.17 8.32 26.16
CA THR A 602 -5.63 9.22 27.18
C THR A 602 -6.70 9.80 28.11
N MET A 603 -7.96 9.87 27.69
CA MET A 603 -9.07 10.22 28.56
C MET A 603 -9.37 9.04 29.48
N GLN A 604 -8.83 9.08 30.70
CA GLN A 604 -9.06 8.07 31.73
C GLN A 604 -9.67 8.69 32.99
N ALA A 605 -10.40 7.86 33.73
CA ALA A 605 -10.97 8.14 35.05
C ALA A 605 -11.24 6.83 35.80
N ILE A 606 -11.54 6.91 37.09
CA ILE A 606 -11.85 5.76 37.94
C ILE A 606 -13.23 5.93 38.60
N VAL A 607 -13.96 4.82 38.75
CA VAL A 607 -15.08 4.69 39.69
C VAL A 607 -14.65 3.74 40.80
N ILE A 608 -14.72 4.20 42.04
CA ILE A 608 -14.51 3.37 43.24
C ILE A 608 -15.90 3.03 43.78
N VAL A 609 -16.18 1.73 43.88
CA VAL A 609 -17.47 1.22 44.34
C VAL A 609 -17.31 0.68 45.75
N ASP A 610 -17.84 1.41 46.73
CA ASP A 610 -17.85 1.03 48.14
C ASP A 610 -19.00 0.06 48.46
N PRO A 611 -18.90 -0.69 49.57
CA PRO A 611 -20.02 -1.47 50.10
C PRO A 611 -21.29 -0.61 50.29
N ALA A 612 -22.45 -1.24 50.09
CA ALA A 612 -23.77 -0.59 50.18
C ALA A 612 -24.07 0.02 51.56
#